data_AF-A0A2D4FCT7-F1
#
_entry.id   AF-A0A2D4FCT7-F1
#
_cell.length_a   1.000
_cell.length_b   1.000
_cell.length_c   1.000
_cell.angle_alpha   90.00
_cell.angle_beta   90.00
_cell.angle_gamma   90.00
#
_symmetry.space_group_name_H-M   'P 1'
#
loop_
_entity.id
_entity.type
_entity.pdbx_description
1 polymer ?
#
loop_
_entity_poly.entity_id
_entity_poly.type
_entity_poly.pdbx_seq_one_letter_code
_entity_poly.pdbx_strand_id
1 'polypeptide(L)'
;MEKYMATCRLILCCNSTSKVIAPIRSRCLAVRVSAPSIGDICTILSNVCKKEGLPLPQELARRIAEKSGRNLRKALLMCEACRVQQLPFTPDQDISEADWELYLRETANAIVSQQTPQRLFEIRGRLYELLTHCIPADIIIKGLLSELLNNCDGQLKGEVAQMAAFYEHRLQLGNKAIYHLEAFVAKFMALYKKFMEDGLDAMVF
;
A
#
# COMPACT_ATOMS: atom_id res chain seq x y z
N MET A 1 14.71 14.69 27.39
CA MET A 1 15.11 15.69 26.38
C MET A 1 15.72 16.92 27.05
N GLU A 2 15.02 17.57 27.99
CA GLU A 2 15.51 18.82 28.60
C GLU A 2 16.69 18.62 29.57
N LYS A 3 16.66 17.56 30.40
CA LYS A 3 17.68 17.29 31.43
C LYS A 3 19.13 17.26 30.91
N TYR A 4 19.34 16.84 29.66
CA TYR A 4 20.67 16.69 29.05
C TYR A 4 20.84 17.54 27.78
N MET A 5 20.07 18.63 27.66
CA MET A 5 20.11 19.47 26.46
C MET A 5 21.49 20.11 26.21
N ALA A 6 22.30 20.33 27.25
CA ALA A 6 23.64 20.90 27.09
C ALA A 6 24.63 19.93 26.41
N THR A 7 24.45 18.62 26.56
CA THR A 7 25.41 17.59 26.12
C THR A 7 24.87 16.68 25.02
N CYS A 8 23.55 16.67 24.78
CA CYS A 8 22.91 15.80 23.80
C CYS A 8 21.90 16.56 22.93
N ARG A 9 22.01 16.38 21.61
CA ARG A 9 21.01 16.82 20.63
C ARG A 9 20.25 15.59 20.13
N LEU A 10 18.92 15.70 20.07
CA LEU A 10 18.06 14.61 19.60
C LEU A 10 17.52 14.93 18.21
N ILE A 11 17.58 13.93 17.32
CA ILE A 11 16.92 13.95 16.02
C ILE A 11 15.86 12.84 16.03
N LEU A 12 14.60 13.24 15.98
CA LEU A 12 13.46 12.30 16.00
C LEU A 12 12.99 12.07 14.57
N CYS A 13 13.25 10.89 14.03
CA CYS A 13 12.80 10.50 12.69
C CYS A 13 11.43 9.79 12.76
N CYS A 14 10.40 10.41 12.19
CA CYS A 14 9.06 9.83 12.10
C CYS A 14 8.36 10.25 10.80
N ASN A 15 7.42 9.43 10.33
CA ASN A 15 6.70 9.69 9.06
C ASN A 15 5.45 10.57 9.26
N SER A 16 4.86 10.57 10.46
CA SER A 16 3.70 11.38 10.79
C SER A 16 3.81 11.92 12.20
N THR A 17 3.52 13.22 12.35
CA THR A 17 3.54 13.93 13.63
C THR A 17 2.23 13.81 14.42
N SER A 18 1.22 13.12 13.86
CA SER A 18 -0.10 13.01 14.48
C SER A 18 -0.07 12.27 15.81
N LYS A 19 0.70 11.18 15.90
CA LYS A 19 0.90 10.39 17.13
C LYS A 19 1.98 10.97 18.06
N VAL A 20 2.62 12.08 17.69
CA VAL A 20 3.64 12.74 18.52
C VAL A 20 2.97 13.72 19.49
N ILE A 21 3.22 13.53 20.78
CA ILE A 21 2.64 14.37 21.84
C ILE A 21 3.06 15.85 21.69
N ALA A 22 2.15 16.76 22.00
CA ALA A 22 2.38 18.20 21.90
C ALA A 22 3.65 18.70 22.61
N PRO A 23 4.01 18.19 23.82
CA PRO A 23 5.26 18.56 24.49
C PRO A 23 6.53 18.36 23.65
N ILE A 24 6.60 17.27 22.87
CA ILE A 24 7.76 17.01 22.00
C ILE A 24 7.73 17.97 20.80
N ARG A 25 6.57 18.14 20.16
CA ARG A 25 6.42 19.02 18.99
C ARG A 25 6.80 20.47 19.31
N SER A 26 6.46 20.95 20.50
CA SER A 26 6.80 22.32 20.95
C SER A 26 8.29 22.56 21.17
N ARG A 27 9.10 21.50 21.33
CA ARG A 27 10.53 21.58 21.70
C ARG A 27 11.48 21.19 20.58
N CYS A 28 10.94 20.71 19.45
CA CYS A 28 11.72 20.24 18.31
C CYS A 28 11.45 21.13 17.09
N LEU A 29 12.49 21.40 16.31
CA LEU A 29 12.34 21.98 14.98
C LEU A 29 11.67 20.95 14.06
N ALA A 30 10.50 21.28 13.54
CA ALA A 30 9.78 20.41 12.62
C ALA A 30 10.33 20.57 11.19
N VAL A 31 11.11 19.58 10.74
CA VAL A 31 11.60 19.50 9.36
C VAL A 31 10.71 18.54 8.58
N ARG A 32 9.92 19.06 7.63
CA ARG A 32 9.08 18.24 6.74
C ARG A 32 9.89 17.82 5.52
N VAL A 33 10.08 16.52 5.34
CA VAL A 33 10.67 15.93 4.14
C VAL A 33 9.54 15.40 3.26
N SER A 34 9.19 16.16 2.22
CA SER A 34 8.17 15.74 1.25
C SER A 34 8.70 14.63 0.35
N ALA A 35 7.83 13.72 -0.09
CA ALA A 35 8.19 12.73 -1.10
C ALA A 35 8.66 13.43 -2.40
N PRO A 36 9.69 12.91 -3.09
CA PRO A 36 10.18 13.50 -4.33
C PRO A 36 9.09 13.50 -5.41
N SER A 37 9.18 14.42 -6.38
CA SER A 37 8.31 14.39 -7.55
C SER A 37 8.69 13.23 -8.48
N ILE A 38 7.80 12.87 -9.41
CA ILE A 38 8.10 11.85 -10.43
C ILE A 38 9.35 12.23 -11.24
N GLY A 39 9.48 13.51 -11.62
CA GLY A 39 10.64 14.03 -12.34
C GLY A 39 11.95 13.93 -11.56
N ASP A 40 11.92 14.21 -10.25
CA ASP A 40 13.08 14.05 -9.36
C ASP A 40 13.51 12.59 -9.28
N ILE A 41 12.55 11.67 -9.14
CA ILE A 41 12.83 10.22 -9.11
C ILE A 41 13.47 9.79 -10.43
N CYS A 42 12.94 10.19 -11.58
CA CYS A 42 13.53 9.87 -12.88
C CYS A 42 14.97 10.39 -12.99
N THR A 43 15.22 11.62 -12.53
CA THR A 43 16.56 12.22 -12.55
C THR A 43 17.53 11.44 -11.66
N ILE A 44 17.09 11.03 -10.47
CA ILE A 44 17.89 10.21 -9.56
C ILE A 44 18.17 8.84 -10.17
N LEU A 45 17.17 8.17 -10.75
CA LEU A 45 17.35 6.87 -11.41
C LEU A 45 18.34 6.97 -12.56
N SER A 46 18.19 7.94 -13.45
CA SER A 46 19.14 8.18 -14.54
C SER A 46 20.54 8.47 -14.03
N ASN A 47 20.69 9.22 -12.94
CA ASN A 47 21.99 9.51 -12.35
C ASN A 47 22.65 8.26 -11.73
N VAL A 48 21.88 7.39 -11.08
CA VAL A 48 22.37 6.11 -10.55
C VAL A 48 22.80 5.20 -11.71
N CYS A 49 21.95 5.01 -12.72
CA CYS A 49 22.30 4.16 -13.87
C CYS A 49 23.49 4.70 -14.66
N LYS A 50 23.62 6.03 -14.83
CA LYS A 50 24.82 6.64 -15.45
C LYS A 50 26.10 6.33 -14.67
N LYS A 51 26.06 6.35 -13.34
CA LYS A 51 27.22 5.99 -12.49
C LYS A 51 27.57 4.51 -12.59
N GLU A 52 26.57 3.66 -12.75
CA GLU A 52 26.73 2.21 -12.98
C GLU A 52 27.07 1.88 -14.46
N GLY A 53 27.17 2.87 -15.35
CA GLY A 53 27.46 2.66 -16.77
C GLY A 53 26.32 2.00 -17.56
N LEU A 54 25.08 2.07 -17.06
CA LEU A 54 23.90 1.44 -17.65
C LEU A 54 23.03 2.47 -18.38
N PRO A 55 22.68 2.24 -19.67
CA PRO A 55 21.75 3.11 -20.39
C PRO A 55 20.31 2.81 -19.96
N LEU A 56 19.72 3.66 -19.11
CA LEU A 56 18.31 3.56 -18.69
C LEU A 56 17.40 4.40 -19.63
N PRO A 57 16.45 3.78 -20.35
CA PRO A 57 15.45 4.49 -21.14
C PRO A 57 14.59 5.41 -20.28
N GLN A 58 14.22 6.58 -20.81
CA GLN A 58 13.46 7.58 -20.05
C GLN A 58 12.02 7.13 -19.78
N GLU A 59 11.43 6.39 -20.72
CA GLU A 59 10.10 5.78 -20.60
C GLU A 59 10.07 4.77 -19.44
N LEU A 60 11.07 3.88 -19.35
CA LEU A 60 11.18 2.91 -18.27
C LEU A 60 11.37 3.61 -16.92
N ALA A 61 12.24 4.63 -16.86
CA ALA A 61 12.46 5.41 -15.64
C ALA A 61 11.17 6.09 -15.15
N ARG A 62 10.34 6.59 -16.06
CA ARG A 62 9.04 7.19 -15.73
C ARG A 62 8.04 6.16 -15.23
N ARG A 63 7.93 5.00 -15.90
CA ARG A 63 7.06 3.89 -15.47
C ARG A 63 7.44 3.39 -14.07
N ILE A 64 8.74 3.23 -13.78
CA ILE A 64 9.23 2.88 -12.44
C ILE A 64 8.85 3.95 -11.41
N ALA A 65 9.06 5.23 -11.74
CA ALA A 65 8.73 6.32 -10.84
C ALA A 65 7.23 6.38 -10.51
N GLU A 66 6.35 6.20 -11.49
CA GLU A 66 4.89 6.14 -11.31
C GLU A 66 4.49 4.92 -10.47
N LYS A 67 4.99 3.73 -10.81
CA LYS A 67 4.68 2.47 -10.10
C LYS A 67 5.22 2.42 -8.66
N SER A 68 6.26 3.20 -8.36
CA SER A 68 6.83 3.31 -7.01
C SER A 68 5.94 4.05 -6.00
N GLY A 69 4.89 4.77 -6.45
CA GLY A 69 4.04 5.57 -5.57
C GLY A 69 4.80 6.70 -4.88
N ARG A 70 5.77 7.31 -5.57
CA ARG A 70 6.70 8.34 -5.06
C ARG A 70 7.60 7.88 -3.90
N ASN A 71 7.79 6.56 -3.75
CA ASN A 71 8.75 6.00 -2.81
C ASN A 71 10.09 5.75 -3.51
N LEU A 72 11.09 6.60 -3.23
CA LEU A 72 12.40 6.52 -3.87
C LEU A 72 13.13 5.19 -3.58
N ARG A 73 12.98 4.64 -2.36
CA ARG A 73 13.56 3.33 -2.03
C ARG A 73 12.95 2.24 -2.92
N LYS A 74 11.62 2.24 -3.04
CA LYS A 74 10.90 1.29 -3.90
C LYS A 74 11.32 1.43 -5.37
N ALA A 75 11.45 2.67 -5.86
CA ALA A 75 11.88 2.95 -7.23
C ALA A 75 13.29 2.40 -7.53
N LEU A 76 14.25 2.58 -6.62
CA LEU A 76 15.61 2.05 -6.77
C LEU A 76 15.64 0.52 -6.78
N LEU A 77 14.94 -0.12 -5.84
CA LEU A 77 14.83 -1.58 -5.78
C LEU A 77 14.15 -2.16 -7.03
N MET A 78 13.11 -1.49 -7.54
CA MET A 78 12.45 -1.87 -8.79
C MET A 78 13.41 -1.76 -9.98
N CYS A 79 14.19 -0.68 -10.08
CA CYS A 79 15.17 -0.50 -11.14
C CYS A 79 16.26 -1.58 -11.09
N GLU A 80 16.73 -1.93 -9.89
CA GLU A 80 17.69 -3.01 -9.69
C GLU A 80 17.11 -4.38 -10.07
N ALA A 81 15.86 -4.67 -9.67
CA ALA A 81 15.18 -5.90 -10.04
C ALA A 81 15.01 -6.02 -11.57
N CYS A 82 14.65 -4.93 -12.26
CA CYS A 82 14.58 -4.89 -13.72
C CYS A 82 15.93 -5.26 -14.36
N ARG A 83 17.04 -4.75 -13.81
CA ARG A 83 18.39 -5.06 -14.29
C ARG A 83 18.72 -6.55 -14.16
N VAL A 84 18.35 -7.16 -13.04
CA VAL A 84 18.61 -8.58 -12.76
C VAL A 84 17.78 -9.48 -13.68
N GLN A 85 16.55 -9.09 -13.98
CA GLN A 85 15.67 -9.87 -14.87
C GLN A 85 16.09 -9.82 -16.32
N GLN A 86 16.41 -8.63 -16.84
CA GLN A 86 16.71 -8.46 -18.25
C GLN A 86 17.65 -7.27 -18.47
N LEU A 87 18.73 -7.54 -19.23
CA LEU A 87 19.64 -6.54 -19.76
C LEU A 87 19.91 -6.86 -21.24
N PRO A 88 19.89 -5.89 -22.16
CA PRO A 88 19.72 -4.44 -21.98
C PRO A 88 18.30 -4.01 -21.57
N PHE A 89 18.18 -2.85 -20.91
CA PHE A 89 16.88 -2.26 -20.57
C PHE A 89 16.07 -1.97 -21.83
N THR A 90 14.78 -2.27 -21.79
CA THR A 90 13.83 -1.93 -22.86
C THR A 90 12.75 -0.97 -22.33
N PRO A 91 12.20 -0.07 -23.16
CA PRO A 91 11.14 0.85 -22.74
C PRO A 91 9.90 0.14 -22.16
N ASP A 92 9.56 -1.00 -22.76
CA ASP A 92 8.36 -1.80 -22.46
C ASP A 92 8.62 -2.97 -21.49
N GLN A 93 9.79 -2.99 -20.85
CA GLN A 93 10.16 -4.04 -19.90
C GLN A 93 9.10 -4.18 -18.80
N ASP A 94 8.84 -5.42 -18.37
CA ASP A 94 8.00 -5.65 -17.21
C ASP A 94 8.73 -5.26 -15.92
N ILE A 95 8.00 -4.61 -15.02
CA ILE A 95 8.56 -4.07 -13.78
C ILE A 95 8.14 -4.99 -12.64
N SER A 96 9.11 -5.71 -12.09
CA SER A 96 8.93 -6.53 -10.89
C SER A 96 8.30 -5.75 -9.74
N GLU A 97 7.27 -6.34 -9.15
CA GLU A 97 6.66 -5.89 -7.90
C GLU A 97 7.09 -6.82 -6.77
N ALA A 98 6.87 -6.41 -5.53
CA ALA A 98 7.12 -7.28 -4.39
C ALA A 98 6.07 -8.40 -4.34
N ASP A 99 6.49 -9.61 -3.99
CA ASP A 99 5.62 -10.80 -3.97
C ASP A 99 4.34 -10.59 -3.16
N TRP A 100 4.45 -9.90 -2.02
CA TRP A 100 3.29 -9.62 -1.17
C TRP A 100 2.28 -8.66 -1.82
N GLU A 101 2.70 -7.74 -2.69
CA GLU A 101 1.80 -6.83 -3.41
C GLU A 101 0.98 -7.62 -4.44
N LEU A 102 1.63 -8.54 -5.16
CA LEU A 102 0.97 -9.45 -6.09
C LEU A 102 -0.01 -10.37 -5.35
N TYR A 103 0.45 -11.00 -4.27
CA TYR A 103 -0.37 -11.89 -3.46
C TYR A 103 -1.60 -11.18 -2.86
N LEU A 104 -1.44 -9.93 -2.42
CA LEU A 104 -2.52 -9.10 -1.90
C LEU A 104 -3.52 -8.72 -3.00
N ARG A 105 -3.04 -8.35 -4.19
CA ARG A 105 -3.88 -8.06 -5.36
C ARG A 105 -4.73 -9.25 -5.77
N GLU A 106 -4.12 -10.42 -5.87
CA GLU A 106 -4.84 -11.67 -6.12
C GLU A 106 -5.88 -11.96 -5.03
N THR A 107 -5.56 -11.69 -3.77
CA THR A 107 -6.50 -11.84 -2.65
C THR A 107 -7.70 -10.92 -2.82
N ALA A 108 -7.48 -9.66 -3.20
CA ALA A 108 -8.57 -8.71 -3.48
C ALA A 108 -9.43 -9.18 -4.67
N ASN A 109 -8.82 -9.66 -5.74
CA ASN A 109 -9.54 -10.20 -6.89
C ASN A 109 -10.38 -11.44 -6.50
N ALA A 110 -9.82 -12.32 -5.66
CA ALA A 110 -10.56 -13.46 -5.13
C ALA A 110 -11.78 -13.03 -4.29
N ILE A 111 -11.66 -11.98 -3.49
CA ILE A 111 -12.77 -11.38 -2.71
C ILE A 111 -13.88 -10.87 -3.64
N VAL A 112 -13.53 -10.21 -4.75
CA VAL A 112 -14.49 -9.65 -5.71
C VAL A 112 -15.15 -10.75 -6.56
N SER A 113 -14.41 -11.81 -6.89
CA SER A 113 -14.93 -12.88 -7.74
C SER A 113 -16.07 -13.70 -7.12
N GLN A 114 -16.08 -13.90 -5.80
CA GLN A 114 -17.08 -14.75 -5.16
C GLN A 114 -17.33 -14.37 -3.70
N GLN A 115 -18.60 -14.19 -3.33
CA GLN A 115 -19.04 -13.83 -1.97
C GLN A 115 -19.76 -15.01 -1.29
N THR A 116 -19.00 -16.06 -0.96
CA THR A 116 -19.50 -17.24 -0.22
C THR A 116 -18.68 -17.50 1.06
N PRO A 117 -19.25 -18.18 2.07
CA PRO A 117 -18.51 -18.55 3.28
C PRO A 117 -17.27 -19.42 3.01
N GLN A 118 -17.33 -20.31 2.01
CA GLN A 118 -16.17 -21.10 1.60
C GLN A 118 -15.03 -20.21 1.10
N ARG A 119 -15.34 -19.23 0.23
CA ARG A 119 -14.34 -18.29 -0.27
C ARG A 119 -13.76 -17.44 0.85
N LEU A 120 -14.58 -16.99 1.80
CA LEU A 120 -14.10 -16.25 2.99
C LEU A 120 -13.10 -17.07 3.81
N PHE A 121 -13.33 -18.37 3.98
CA PHE A 121 -12.38 -19.27 4.66
C PHE A 121 -11.04 -19.37 3.93
N GLU A 122 -11.05 -19.46 2.60
CA GLU A 122 -9.82 -19.43 1.79
C GLU A 122 -9.07 -18.10 1.95
N ILE A 123 -9.79 -16.97 1.89
CA ILE A 123 -9.19 -15.64 2.06
C ILE A 123 -8.60 -15.48 3.45
N ARG A 124 -9.24 -16.03 4.49
CA ARG A 124 -8.67 -16.05 5.83
C ARG A 124 -7.30 -16.74 5.84
N GLY A 125 -7.15 -17.86 5.11
CA GLY A 125 -5.86 -18.52 4.90
C GLY A 125 -4.82 -17.59 4.27
N ARG A 126 -5.20 -16.87 3.21
CA ARG A 126 -4.34 -15.88 2.54
C ARG A 126 -3.94 -14.71 3.47
N LEU A 127 -4.86 -14.23 4.30
CA LEU A 127 -4.58 -13.21 5.30
C LEU A 127 -3.60 -13.70 6.37
N TYR A 128 -3.71 -14.96 6.81
CA TYR A 128 -2.73 -15.56 7.72
C TYR A 128 -1.35 -15.66 7.09
N GLU A 129 -1.24 -16.03 5.82
CA GLU A 129 0.03 -16.09 5.10
C GLU A 129 0.72 -14.71 5.13
N LEU A 130 -0.01 -13.64 4.78
CA LEU A 130 0.51 -12.27 4.81
C LEU A 130 0.96 -11.83 6.21
N LEU A 131 0.19 -12.17 7.24
CA LEU A 131 0.55 -11.85 8.63
C LEU A 131 1.76 -12.66 9.11
N THR A 132 1.90 -13.90 8.65
CA THR A 132 3.01 -14.79 9.00
C THR A 132 4.32 -14.28 8.41
N HIS A 133 4.28 -13.70 7.20
CA HIS A 133 5.42 -13.00 6.58
C HIS A 133 5.68 -11.60 7.17
N CYS A 134 5.16 -11.31 8.36
CA CYS A 134 5.40 -10.08 9.12
C CYS A 134 5.02 -8.79 8.38
N ILE A 135 4.03 -8.85 7.50
CA ILE A 135 3.49 -7.66 6.83
C ILE A 135 2.53 -6.96 7.82
N PRO A 136 2.75 -5.67 8.13
CA PRO A 136 1.88 -4.95 9.05
C PRO A 136 0.43 -4.95 8.56
N ALA A 137 -0.52 -5.23 9.46
CA ALA A 137 -1.91 -5.37 9.10
C ALA A 137 -2.56 -4.06 8.60
N ASP A 138 -2.01 -2.90 8.98
CA ASP A 138 -2.44 -1.61 8.45
C ASP A 138 -2.02 -1.43 6.98
N ILE A 139 -0.94 -2.07 6.52
CA ILE A 139 -0.54 -2.12 5.12
C ILE A 139 -1.47 -3.05 4.35
N ILE A 140 -1.80 -4.22 4.92
CA ILE A 140 -2.73 -5.19 4.33
C ILE A 140 -4.10 -4.54 4.07
N ILE A 141 -4.68 -3.85 5.07
CA ILE A 141 -6.01 -3.25 4.93
C ILE A 141 -6.02 -2.10 3.91
N LYS A 142 -4.96 -1.26 3.87
CA LYS A 142 -4.83 -0.17 2.89
C LYS A 142 -4.65 -0.70 1.47
N GLY A 143 -3.84 -1.74 1.30
CA GLY A 143 -3.63 -2.38 0.00
C GLY A 143 -4.89 -3.07 -0.50
N LEU A 144 -5.58 -3.84 0.35
CA LEU A 144 -6.89 -4.41 0.01
C LEU A 144 -7.89 -3.32 -0.37
N LEU A 145 -8.01 -2.26 0.43
CA LEU A 145 -8.92 -1.15 0.13
C LEU A 145 -8.63 -0.56 -1.26
N SER A 146 -7.36 -0.25 -1.56
CA SER A 146 -6.98 0.32 -2.85
C SER A 146 -7.42 -0.56 -4.02
N GLU A 147 -7.23 -1.88 -3.91
CA GLU A 147 -7.56 -2.82 -4.98
C GLU A 147 -9.07 -3.07 -5.08
N LEU A 148 -9.78 -3.14 -3.94
CA LEU A 148 -11.23 -3.29 -3.91
C LEU A 148 -11.94 -2.05 -4.48
N LEU A 149 -11.45 -0.83 -4.20
CA LEU A 149 -12.02 0.40 -4.74
C LEU A 149 -11.89 0.50 -6.27
N ASN A 150 -10.92 -0.17 -6.88
CA ASN A 150 -10.80 -0.23 -8.34
C ASN A 150 -11.95 -1.03 -8.98
N ASN A 151 -12.56 -1.95 -8.22
CA ASN A 151 -13.64 -2.84 -8.66
C ASN A 151 -15.04 -2.41 -8.17
N CYS A 152 -15.15 -1.29 -7.44
CA CYS A 152 -16.42 -0.79 -6.91
C CYS A 152 -16.96 0.39 -7.71
N ASP A 153 -18.29 0.53 -7.79
CA ASP A 153 -18.94 1.73 -8.32
C ASP A 153 -18.81 2.91 -7.35
N GLY A 154 -18.91 4.15 -7.86
CA GLY A 154 -18.68 5.39 -7.12
C GLY A 154 -19.52 5.53 -5.84
N GLN A 155 -20.77 5.05 -5.85
CA GLN A 155 -21.64 5.07 -4.68
C GLN A 155 -21.10 4.14 -3.57
N LEU A 156 -20.64 2.95 -3.96
CA LEU A 156 -20.12 1.93 -3.04
C LEU A 156 -18.74 2.32 -2.47
N LYS A 157 -17.93 3.07 -3.22
CA LYS A 157 -16.58 3.51 -2.78
C LYS A 157 -16.61 4.27 -1.45
N GLY A 158 -17.61 5.12 -1.24
CA GLY A 158 -17.76 5.88 0.00
C GLY A 158 -17.95 4.99 1.22
N GLU A 159 -18.87 4.03 1.13
CA GLU A 159 -19.16 3.09 2.21
C GLU A 159 -17.97 2.17 2.50
N VAL A 160 -17.33 1.63 1.46
CA VAL A 160 -16.16 0.74 1.59
C VAL A 160 -14.99 1.47 2.24
N ALA A 161 -14.74 2.74 1.89
CA ALA A 161 -13.71 3.55 2.51
C ALA A 161 -13.99 3.81 4.00
N GLN A 162 -15.24 4.13 4.36
CA GLN A 162 -15.64 4.30 5.75
C GLN A 162 -15.49 3.00 6.56
N MET A 163 -15.88 1.87 5.97
CA MET A 163 -15.71 0.56 6.60
C MET A 163 -14.23 0.23 6.83
N ALA A 164 -13.38 0.42 5.83
CA ALA A 164 -11.95 0.17 5.98
C ALA A 164 -11.34 1.03 7.09
N ALA A 165 -11.70 2.32 7.16
CA ALA A 165 -11.28 3.21 8.24
C ALA A 165 -11.77 2.74 9.62
N PHE A 166 -13.03 2.29 9.72
CA PHE A 166 -13.59 1.76 10.96
C PHE A 166 -12.86 0.49 11.45
N TYR A 167 -12.64 -0.48 10.56
CA TYR A 167 -11.95 -1.72 10.93
C TYR A 167 -10.45 -1.51 11.18
N GLU A 168 -9.79 -0.61 10.46
CA GLU A 168 -8.39 -0.22 10.72
C GLU A 168 -8.26 0.40 12.11
N HIS A 169 -9.17 1.31 12.48
CA HIS A 169 -9.16 1.89 13.82
C HIS A 169 -9.34 0.84 14.92
N ARG A 170 -10.28 -0.10 14.74
CA ARG A 170 -10.49 -1.20 15.70
C ARG A 170 -9.28 -2.15 15.76
N LEU A 171 -8.59 -2.35 14.65
CA LEU A 171 -7.37 -3.15 14.59
C LEU A 171 -6.28 -2.56 15.49
N GLN A 172 -6.13 -1.24 15.54
CA GLN A 172 -5.17 -0.57 16.41
C GLN A 172 -5.49 -0.69 17.91
N LEU A 173 -6.75 -1.01 18.26
CA LEU A 173 -7.21 -1.19 19.65
C LEU A 173 -7.22 -2.66 20.09
N GLY A 174 -7.08 -3.60 19.14
CA GLY A 174 -7.16 -5.04 19.37
C GLY A 174 -5.79 -5.72 19.41
N ASN A 175 -5.77 -6.96 19.92
CA ASN A 175 -4.55 -7.77 19.95
C ASN A 175 -4.40 -8.69 18.71
N LYS A 176 -5.52 -9.18 18.17
CA LYS A 176 -5.52 -10.17 17.08
C LYS A 176 -5.97 -9.51 15.77
N ALA A 177 -5.00 -9.06 14.98
CA ALA A 177 -5.24 -8.36 13.70
C ALA A 177 -6.16 -9.14 12.74
N ILE A 178 -6.01 -10.47 12.68
CA ILE A 178 -6.78 -11.34 11.80
C ILE A 178 -8.30 -11.20 11.98
N TYR A 179 -8.79 -11.00 13.22
CA TYR A 179 -10.23 -10.86 13.46
C TYR A 179 -10.80 -9.60 12.82
N HIS A 180 -10.02 -8.52 12.81
CA HIS A 180 -10.44 -7.25 12.21
C HIS A 180 -10.35 -7.30 10.68
N LEU A 181 -9.32 -7.95 10.13
CA LEU A 181 -9.16 -8.14 8.69
C LEU A 181 -10.26 -9.04 8.12
N GLU A 182 -10.52 -10.20 8.74
CA GLU A 182 -11.58 -11.13 8.34
C GLU A 182 -12.96 -10.46 8.46
N ALA A 183 -13.21 -9.70 9.53
CA ALA A 183 -14.47 -8.97 9.68
C ALA A 183 -14.66 -7.87 8.61
N PHE A 184 -13.60 -7.16 8.24
CA PHE A 184 -13.63 -6.20 7.13
C PHE A 184 -14.00 -6.89 5.81
N VAL A 185 -13.33 -8.00 5.48
CA VAL A 185 -13.61 -8.77 4.26
C VAL A 185 -15.03 -9.32 4.27
N ALA A 186 -15.48 -9.93 5.37
CA ALA A 186 -16.83 -10.47 5.48
C ALA A 186 -17.90 -9.39 5.29
N LYS A 187 -17.69 -8.22 5.90
CA LYS A 187 -18.60 -7.08 5.76
C LYS A 187 -18.59 -6.53 4.33
N PHE A 188 -17.42 -6.44 3.70
CA PHE A 188 -17.29 -6.05 2.29
C PHE A 188 -18.06 -7.03 1.38
N MET A 189 -17.85 -8.35 1.55
CA MET A 189 -18.53 -9.37 0.75
C MET A 189 -20.05 -9.28 0.87
N ALA A 190 -20.58 -9.10 2.08
CA ALA A 190 -22.02 -8.96 2.29
C ALA A 190 -22.58 -7.72 1.60
N LEU A 191 -21.86 -6.59 1.68
CA LEU A 191 -22.27 -5.33 1.06
C LEU A 191 -22.18 -5.40 -0.48
N TYR A 192 -21.06 -5.89 -1.00
CA TYR A 192 -20.79 -6.00 -2.42
C TYR A 192 -21.78 -6.95 -3.11
N LYS A 193 -22.06 -8.11 -2.49
CA LYS A 193 -23.06 -9.06 -3.00
C LYS A 193 -24.45 -8.44 -3.07
N LYS A 194 -24.89 -7.78 -2.00
CA LYS A 194 -26.19 -7.10 -1.96
C LYS A 194 -26.28 -6.04 -3.05
N PHE A 195 -25.24 -5.22 -3.22
CA PHE A 195 -25.21 -4.18 -4.25
C PHE A 195 -25.30 -4.77 -5.67
N MET A 196 -24.62 -5.88 -5.94
CA MET A 196 -24.74 -6.56 -7.23
C MET A 196 -26.14 -7.15 -7.45
N GLU A 197 -26.73 -7.79 -6.45
CA GLU A 197 -28.09 -8.35 -6.53
C GLU A 197 -29.13 -7.25 -6.78
N ASP A 198 -29.10 -6.17 -5.99
CA ASP A 198 -30.00 -5.02 -6.15
C ASP A 198 -29.85 -4.35 -7.53
N GLY A 199 -28.62 -4.29 -8.07
CA GLY A 199 -28.35 -3.75 -9.39
C GLY A 199 -28.82 -4.64 -10.55
N LEU A 200 -28.74 -5.96 -10.39
CA LEU A 200 -29.28 -6.93 -11.35
C LEU A 200 -30.81 -6.87 -11.38
N ASP A 201 -31.46 -6.80 -10.22
CA ASP A 201 -32.91 -6.67 -10.13
C ASP A 201 -33.40 -5.37 -10.80
N ALA A 202 -32.67 -4.26 -10.66
CA ALA A 202 -32.99 -2.99 -11.32
C ALA A 202 -32.80 -2.98 -12.85
N MET A 203 -32.05 -3.93 -13.43
CA MET A 203 -31.87 -4.05 -14.90
C MET A 203 -32.87 -5.02 -15.56
N VAL A 204 -33.51 -5.88 -14.76
CA VAL A 204 -34.46 -6.90 -15.25
C VAL A 204 -35.90 -6.35 -15.35
N PHE A 205 -36.14 -5.15 -14.82
CA PHE A 205 -37.39 -4.38 -14.95
C PHE A 205 -37.19 -3.10 -15.76
#